data_AF-A0A097QWI4-F1
#
_entry.id   AF-A0A097QWI4-F1
#
_cell.length_a   1.000
_cell.length_b   1.000
_cell.length_c   1.000
_cell.angle_alpha   90.00
_cell.angle_beta   90.00
_cell.angle_gamma   90.00
#
_symmetry.space_group_name_H-M   'P 1'
#
loop_
_entity.id
_entity.type
_entity.pdbx_description
1 polymer ?
#
loop_
_entity_poly.entity_id
_entity_poly.type
_entity_poly.pdbx_seq_one_letter_code
_entity_poly.pdbx_strand_id
1 'polypeptide(L)'
;MKIVKVPSKDRVGIINVGAPPEVELDIDVKPRKGELVVWITNPNTFKVETDNEIELYEYVGFWQRLDPGIVFLNRKIVLIPGETIEQKLPVELTPGRYKVVKVAYVNGAKVRVEKEFTVR
;
A
#
# COMPACT_ATOMS: atom_id res chain seq x y z
N MET A 1 -30.95 -19.80 -10.27
CA MET A 1 -30.35 -19.22 -11.49
C MET A 1 -28.91 -19.66 -11.57
N LYS A 2 -28.48 -20.27 -12.68
CA LYS A 2 -27.16 -20.89 -12.85
C LYS A 2 -26.37 -20.03 -13.83
N ILE A 3 -25.41 -19.25 -13.34
CA ILE A 3 -24.51 -18.46 -14.19
C ILE A 3 -23.30 -19.34 -14.51
N VAL A 4 -23.18 -19.76 -15.77
CA VAL A 4 -22.05 -20.54 -16.27
C VAL A 4 -20.96 -19.55 -16.71
N LYS A 5 -19.81 -19.58 -16.06
CA LYS A 5 -18.63 -18.80 -16.45
C LYS A 5 -17.80 -19.61 -17.45
N VAL A 6 -17.59 -19.06 -18.65
CA VAL A 6 -16.73 -19.64 -19.68
C VAL A 6 -15.27 -19.60 -19.20
N PRO A 7 -14.49 -20.69 -19.29
CA PRO A 7 -13.18 -20.75 -18.66
C PRO A 7 -12.10 -20.15 -19.57
N SER A 8 -11.42 -19.10 -19.09
CA SER A 8 -10.13 -18.68 -19.62
C SER A 8 -9.06 -18.92 -18.55
N LYS A 9 -8.52 -20.14 -18.53
CA LYS A 9 -7.19 -20.53 -18.01
C LYS A 9 -6.73 -20.03 -16.63
N ASP A 10 -7.57 -20.00 -15.60
CA ASP A 10 -7.08 -19.82 -14.23
C ASP A 10 -7.35 -21.03 -13.34
N ARG A 11 -6.31 -21.40 -12.59
CA ARG A 11 -6.28 -22.52 -11.63
C ARG A 11 -7.48 -22.44 -10.70
N VAL A 12 -8.16 -23.58 -10.54
CA VAL A 12 -9.33 -23.73 -9.67
C VAL A 12 -8.89 -23.57 -8.21
N GLY A 13 -9.03 -22.36 -7.67
CA GLY A 13 -8.99 -22.09 -6.24
C GLY A 13 -10.43 -21.97 -5.71
N ILE A 14 -10.73 -22.69 -4.62
CA ILE A 14 -12.00 -22.56 -3.91
C ILE A 14 -11.99 -21.19 -3.21
N ILE A 15 -12.73 -20.22 -3.73
CA ILE A 15 -12.95 -18.94 -3.03
C ILE A 15 -14.02 -19.20 -1.97
N ASN A 16 -13.62 -19.26 -0.70
CA ASN A 16 -14.56 -19.35 0.41
C ASN A 16 -15.41 -18.07 0.47
N VAL A 17 -16.73 -18.24 0.38
CA VAL A 17 -17.70 -17.14 0.48
C VAL A 17 -17.56 -16.50 1.87
N GLY A 18 -17.06 -15.26 1.93
CA GLY A 18 -16.88 -14.49 3.17
C GLY A 18 -15.43 -14.12 3.51
N ALA A 19 -14.42 -14.54 2.74
CA ALA A 19 -13.07 -14.01 2.90
C ALA A 19 -13.01 -12.55 2.41
N PRO A 20 -12.48 -11.60 3.21
CA PRO A 20 -12.23 -10.26 2.71
C PRO A 20 -11.32 -10.35 1.47
N PRO A 21 -11.52 -9.50 0.45
CA PRO A 21 -10.64 -9.50 -0.71
C PRO A 21 -9.19 -9.31 -0.22
N GLU A 22 -8.35 -10.31 -0.47
CA GLU A 22 -6.92 -10.23 -0.20
C GLU A 22 -6.30 -9.34 -1.27
N VAL A 23 -5.72 -8.23 -0.83
CA VAL A 23 -5.09 -7.23 -1.68
C VAL A 23 -3.71 -7.00 -1.14
N GLU A 24 -2.72 -7.21 -1.99
CA GLU A 24 -1.33 -6.95 -1.63
C GLU A 24 -0.86 -5.67 -2.32
N LEU A 25 -0.02 -4.91 -1.64
CA LEU A 25 0.82 -3.89 -2.27
C LEU A 25 2.25 -4.21 -1.87
N ASP A 26 3.15 -4.25 -2.84
CA ASP A 26 4.57 -4.33 -2.53
C ASP A 26 5.08 -2.91 -2.31
N ILE A 27 5.61 -2.68 -1.11
CA ILE A 27 6.08 -1.36 -0.67
C ILE A 27 7.59 -1.46 -0.43
N ASP A 28 8.34 -0.71 -1.22
CA ASP A 28 9.76 -0.46 -1.01
C ASP A 28 9.98 0.97 -0.50
N VAL A 29 10.89 1.12 0.46
CA VAL A 29 11.11 2.38 1.17
C VAL A 29 12.60 2.67 1.24
N LYS A 30 13.00 3.85 0.76
CA LYS A 30 14.37 4.32 0.83
C LYS A 30 14.43 5.70 1.48
N PRO A 31 14.91 5.80 2.74
CA PRO A 31 15.23 7.09 3.33
C PRO A 31 16.44 7.70 2.62
N ARG A 32 16.37 9.00 2.36
CA ARG A 32 17.44 9.84 1.81
C ARG A 32 17.52 11.12 2.63
N LYS A 33 18.57 11.92 2.40
CA LYS A 33 18.71 13.20 3.09
C LYS A 33 17.56 14.14 2.70
N GLY A 34 16.71 14.48 3.67
CA GLY A 34 15.57 15.39 3.49
C GLY A 34 14.36 14.83 2.74
N GLU A 35 14.37 13.55 2.35
CA GLU A 35 13.22 12.91 1.71
C GLU A 35 13.12 11.41 2.05
N LEU A 36 11.88 10.90 2.13
CA LEU A 36 11.57 9.48 2.13
C LEU A 36 10.95 9.13 0.78
N VAL A 37 11.61 8.24 0.03
CA VAL A 37 11.08 7.75 -1.24
C VAL A 37 10.40 6.41 -1.02
N VAL A 38 9.15 6.30 -1.46
CA VAL A 38 8.31 5.12 -1.32
C VAL A 38 7.88 4.67 -2.70
N TRP A 39 8.22 3.44 -3.08
CA TRP A 39 7.70 2.79 -4.28
C TRP A 39 6.58 1.85 -3.88
N ILE A 40 5.47 1.95 -4.59
CA ILE A 40 4.27 1.13 -4.35
C ILE A 40 3.97 0.41 -5.66
N THR A 41 4.10 -0.90 -5.63
CA THR A 41 3.86 -1.78 -6.77
C THR A 41 2.57 -2.57 -6.54
N ASN A 42 1.79 -2.76 -7.59
CA ASN A 42 0.66 -3.68 -7.60
C ASN A 42 1.12 -5.06 -8.09
N PRO A 43 1.41 -6.03 -7.19
CA PRO A 43 1.79 -7.39 -7.60
C PRO A 43 0.59 -8.25 -8.05
N ASN A 44 -0.64 -7.77 -7.84
CA ASN A 44 -1.85 -8.55 -8.11
C ASN A 44 -2.13 -8.64 -9.61
N THR A 45 -2.95 -9.63 -10.00
CA THR A 45 -3.42 -9.82 -11.38
C THR A 45 -4.59 -8.90 -11.76
N PHE A 46 -5.06 -8.06 -10.84
CA PHE A 46 -6.17 -7.13 -11.03
C PHE A 46 -5.79 -5.70 -10.62
N LYS A 47 -6.62 -4.72 -11.01
CA LYS A 47 -6.39 -3.30 -10.69
C LYS A 47 -6.62 -3.02 -9.21
N VAL A 48 -5.77 -2.20 -8.63
CA VAL A 48 -5.88 -1.74 -7.25
C VAL A 48 -6.02 -0.23 -7.23
N GLU A 49 -7.02 0.29 -6.51
CA GLU A 49 -7.12 1.73 -6.25
C GLU A 49 -6.36 2.06 -4.97
N THR A 50 -5.64 3.17 -4.94
CA THR A 50 -4.99 3.73 -3.74
C THR A 50 -5.21 5.24 -3.73
N ASP A 51 -5.06 5.88 -2.58
CA ASP A 51 -4.92 7.34 -2.50
C ASP A 51 -3.45 7.74 -2.52
N ASN A 52 -3.18 9.03 -2.51
CA ASN A 52 -1.83 9.59 -2.38
C ASN A 52 -1.38 9.74 -0.92
N GLU A 53 -2.26 9.56 0.06
CA GLU A 53 -1.92 9.67 1.49
C GLU A 53 -0.96 8.55 1.90
N ILE A 54 0.09 8.91 2.62
CA ILE A 54 0.98 7.95 3.26
C ILE A 54 0.98 8.25 4.74
N GLU A 55 0.63 7.26 5.55
CA GLU A 55 0.81 7.36 7.00
C GLU A 55 2.21 6.88 7.37
N LEU A 56 2.93 7.67 8.17
CA LEU A 56 4.24 7.34 8.68
C LEU A 56 4.16 7.18 10.20
N TYR A 57 4.83 6.15 10.72
CA TYR A 57 4.90 5.86 12.14
C TYR A 57 6.35 5.66 12.58
N GLU A 58 6.66 6.06 13.80
CA GLU A 58 7.92 5.83 14.50
C GLU A 58 7.71 4.90 15.69
N TYR A 59 8.69 4.05 15.99
CA TYR A 59 8.67 3.18 17.16
C TYR A 59 9.45 3.79 18.33
N VAL A 60 8.75 4.23 19.37
CA VAL A 60 9.31 4.81 20.62
C VAL A 60 9.01 3.94 21.85
N GLY A 61 8.87 2.62 21.64
CA GLY A 61 8.32 1.65 22.60
C GLY A 61 6.88 1.21 22.24
N PHE A 62 6.19 2.04 21.46
CA PHE A 62 4.96 1.74 20.73
C PHE A 62 4.98 2.48 19.39
N TRP A 63 4.09 2.10 18.46
CA TRP A 63 3.97 2.80 17.17
C TRP A 63 3.23 4.13 17.34
N GLN A 64 3.94 5.23 17.12
CA GLN A 64 3.40 6.59 17.16
C GLN A 64 3.30 7.14 15.74
N ARG A 65 2.12 7.65 15.34
CA ARG A 65 1.94 8.32 14.05
C ARG A 65 2.76 9.62 14.05
N LEU A 66 3.58 9.80 13.02
CA LEU A 66 4.25 11.06 12.74
C LEU A 66 3.33 11.95 11.91
N ASP A 67 3.27 13.22 12.27
CA ASP A 67 2.68 14.26 11.43
C ASP A 67 3.81 15.06 10.76
N PRO A 68 4.15 14.74 9.50
CA PRO A 68 5.19 15.45 8.78
C PRO A 68 4.74 16.84 8.28
N GLY A 69 3.52 17.30 8.61
CA GLY A 69 2.97 18.55 8.10
C GLY A 69 2.67 18.54 6.60
N ILE A 70 2.59 17.35 6.00
CA ILE A 70 2.35 17.17 4.57
C ILE A 70 0.85 17.17 4.31
N VAL A 71 0.40 18.09 3.46
CA VAL A 71 -0.98 18.12 2.98
C VAL A 71 -1.10 17.27 1.72
N PHE A 72 -1.87 16.19 1.80
CA PHE A 72 -2.18 15.35 0.65
C PHE A 72 -3.45 15.87 -0.05
N LEU A 73 -3.34 16.22 -1.33
CA LEU A 73 -4.52 16.45 -2.17
C LEU A 73 -5.23 15.11 -2.36
N ASN A 74 -6.45 14.93 -1.84
CA ASN A 74 -7.15 13.64 -1.94
C ASN A 74 -7.36 13.23 -3.41
N ARG A 75 -6.44 12.41 -3.92
CA ARG A 75 -6.40 11.97 -5.32
C ARG A 75 -6.33 10.46 -5.36
N LYS A 76 -7.32 9.86 -6.01
CA LYS A 76 -7.31 8.44 -6.34
C LYS A 76 -6.27 8.16 -7.42
N ILE A 77 -5.51 7.11 -7.20
CA ILE A 77 -4.52 6.54 -8.12
C ILE A 77 -4.96 5.10 -8.40
N VAL A 78 -5.00 4.71 -9.67
CA VAL A 78 -5.34 3.35 -10.07
C VAL A 78 -4.06 2.69 -10.55
N LEU A 79 -3.65 1.62 -9.87
CA LEU A 79 -2.49 0.81 -10.25
C LEU A 79 -2.96 -0.39 -11.06
N ILE A 80 -2.52 -0.52 -12.31
CA ILE A 80 -2.71 -1.75 -13.09
C ILE A 80 -1.72 -2.84 -12.64
N PRO A 81 -1.97 -4.13 -12.95
CA PRO A 81 -1.05 -5.21 -12.60
C PRO A 81 0.39 -4.93 -13.04
N GLY A 82 1.33 -5.05 -12.10
CA GLY A 82 2.76 -4.78 -12.30
C GLY A 82 3.14 -3.30 -12.34
N GLU A 83 2.19 -2.36 -12.22
CA GLU A 83 2.49 -0.94 -12.17
C GLU A 83 3.11 -0.55 -10.84
N THR A 84 4.13 0.30 -10.90
CA THR A 84 4.80 0.90 -9.75
C THR A 84 4.67 2.41 -9.82
N ILE A 85 4.26 3.02 -8.70
CA ILE A 85 4.33 4.46 -8.52
C ILE A 85 5.44 4.82 -7.55
N GLU A 86 6.05 5.98 -7.77
CA GLU A 86 7.00 6.59 -6.85
C GLU A 86 6.31 7.75 -6.12
N GLN A 87 6.39 7.76 -4.79
CA GLN A 87 5.95 8.86 -3.95
C GLN A 87 7.12 9.36 -3.12
N LYS A 88 7.31 10.69 -3.09
CA LYS A 88 8.34 11.35 -2.29
C LYS A 88 7.69 12.13 -1.18
N LEU A 89 8.14 11.89 0.04
CA LEU A 89 7.72 12.63 1.22
C LEU A 89 8.90 13.52 1.67
N PRO A 90 8.75 14.86 1.70
CA PRO A 90 9.79 15.76 2.18
C PRO A 90 9.88 15.70 3.71
N VAL A 91 10.49 14.65 4.22
CA VAL A 91 10.69 14.41 5.66
C VAL A 91 12.12 13.97 5.91
N GLU A 92 12.72 14.50 6.97
CA GLU A 92 14.03 14.07 7.46
C GLU A 92 13.81 13.16 8.68
N LEU A 93 14.25 11.91 8.58
CA LEU A 93 14.09 10.92 9.63
C LEU A 93 15.39 10.77 10.41
N THR A 94 15.29 10.76 11.73
CA THR A 94 16.40 10.39 12.61
C THR A 94 16.65 8.88 12.56
N PRO A 95 17.82 8.39 13.02
CA PRO A 95 18.05 6.96 13.17
C PRO A 95 17.00 6.31 14.08
N GLY A 96 16.39 5.22 13.65
CA GLY A 96 15.25 4.63 14.33
C GLY A 96 14.49 3.56 13.53
N ARG A 97 13.44 3.01 14.14
CA ARG A 97 12.52 2.07 13.49
C ARG A 97 11.23 2.78 13.10
N TYR A 98 10.82 2.57 11.87
CA TYR A 98 9.68 3.26 11.27
C TYR A 98 8.77 2.27 10.54
N LYS A 99 7.53 2.71 10.29
CA LYS A 99 6.56 1.96 9.50
C LYS A 99 5.78 2.91 8.60
N VAL A 100 5.67 2.55 7.32
CA VAL A 100 4.75 3.20 6.38
C VAL A 100 3.47 2.38 6.32
N VAL A 101 2.32 3.05 6.32
CA VAL A 101 1.02 2.43 6.05
C VAL A 101 0.37 3.09 4.84
N LYS A 102 -0.09 2.24 3.92
CA LYS A 102 -0.81 2.62 2.72
C LYS A 102 -2.19 2.00 2.70
N VAL A 103 -3.14 2.71 2.12
CA VAL A 103 -4.50 2.21 1.94
C VAL A 103 -4.71 1.77 0.49
N ALA A 104 -5.14 0.53 0.31
CA ALA A 104 -5.63 -0.01 -0.95
C ALA A 104 -7.16 -0.17 -0.89
N TYR A 105 -7.80 0.01 -2.04
CA TYR A 105 -9.23 -0.22 -2.23
C TYR A 105 -9.45 -1.21 -3.37
N VAL A 106 -10.21 -2.27 -3.09
CA VAL A 106 -10.57 -3.29 -4.09
C VAL A 106 -12.01 -3.71 -3.87
N ASN A 107 -12.81 -3.62 -4.93
CA ASN A 107 -14.24 -3.93 -4.89
C ASN A 107 -15.00 -3.25 -3.74
N GLY A 108 -14.60 -2.03 -3.37
CA GLY A 108 -15.20 -1.25 -2.29
C GLY A 108 -14.69 -1.59 -0.88
N ALA A 109 -13.85 -2.61 -0.71
CA ALA A 109 -13.19 -2.91 0.55
C ALA A 109 -11.92 -2.05 0.72
N LYS A 110 -11.69 -1.56 1.94
CA LYS A 110 -10.50 -0.80 2.34
C LYS A 110 -9.52 -1.75 3.04
N VAL A 111 -8.30 -1.85 2.53
CA VAL A 111 -7.22 -2.68 3.07
C VAL A 111 -6.04 -1.79 3.45
N ARG A 112 -5.46 -2.02 4.64
CA ARG A 112 -4.24 -1.34 5.09
C ARG A 112 -3.05 -2.26 4.83
N VAL A 113 -2.08 -1.76 4.08
CA VAL A 113 -0.82 -2.47 3.80
C VAL A 113 0.30 -1.73 4.50
N GLU A 114 1.11 -2.46 5.25
CA GLU A 114 2.12 -1.87 6.13
C GLU A 114 3.51 -2.40 5.81
N LYS A 115 4.52 -1.53 5.92
CA LYS A 115 5.93 -1.87 5.73
C LYS A 115 6.78 -1.25 6.82
N GLU A 116 7.43 -2.09 7.61
CA GLU A 116 8.46 -1.66 8.57
C GLU A 116 9.82 -1.48 7.88
N PHE A 117 10.59 -0.49 8.33
CA PHE A 117 11.95 -0.23 7.89
C PHE A 117 12.78 0.40 9.02
N THR A 118 14.10 0.45 8.84
CA THR A 118 15.04 1.03 9.82
C THR A 118 15.91 2.08 9.14
N VAL A 119 16.00 3.25 9.76
CA VAL A 119 16.93 4.32 9.39
C VAL A 119 18.18 4.15 10.25
N ARG A 120 19.36 4.12 9.61
CA ARG A 120 20.66 3.93 10.25
C ARG A 120 21.50 5.18 10.17
#